data_AF-A0A7U8PVD1-F1
#
_entry.id   AF-A0A7U8PVD1-F1
#
_cell.length_a   1.000
_cell.length_b   1.000
_cell.length_c   1.000
_cell.angle_alpha   90.00
_cell.angle_beta   90.00
_cell.angle_gamma   90.00
#
_symmetry.space_group_name_H-M   'P 1'
#
loop_
_entity.id
_entity.type
_entity.pdbx_description
1 polymer ?
#
loop_
_entity_poly.entity_id
_entity_poly.type
_entity_poly.pdbx_seq_one_letter_code
_entity_poly.pdbx_strand_id
1 'polypeptide(L)'
;MQSFRLLFVTSLVPHAIAATGYEVANAAVIDGLRRAGADVTVFGFTWPGHRAAEDPDTIVLGEVEVRTENAGLKRKVCWVLKSFLTGLTVSSAKLRVIPEQKLRETIRQLGEFDAYVLNGVTLAGAFVDVFKDKPCLFVAHNVEHRSAEENAQNAGGIQKFLFQREAGILKGLETRLCQQASFVFTFAQDDGPALGLDQDHFATLPLVTPGGHANRARSAC
;
A
#
# COMPACT_ATOMS: atom_id res chain seq x y z
N MET A 1 -26.08 16.15 -2.98
CA MET A 1 -25.11 15.43 -3.86
C MET A 1 -24.86 14.08 -3.22
N GLN A 2 -24.91 12.99 -3.98
CA GLN A 2 -24.41 11.70 -3.48
C GLN A 2 -22.89 11.83 -3.32
N SER A 3 -22.37 11.51 -2.13
CA SER A 3 -20.91 11.41 -1.94
C SER A 3 -20.38 10.22 -2.72
N PHE A 4 -19.25 10.43 -3.39
CA PHE A 4 -18.54 9.36 -4.10
C PHE A 4 -17.90 8.42 -3.07
N ARG A 5 -18.26 7.14 -3.10
CA ARG A 5 -17.85 6.14 -2.10
C ARG A 5 -16.63 5.37 -2.60
N LEU A 6 -15.55 5.47 -1.85
CA LEU A 6 -14.25 4.88 -2.16
C LEU A 6 -13.89 3.78 -1.16
N LEU A 7 -13.43 2.64 -1.68
CA LEU A 7 -12.79 1.62 -0.86
C LEU A 7 -11.27 1.80 -0.92
N PHE A 8 -10.67 2.29 0.16
CA PHE A 8 -9.23 2.49 0.30
C PHE A 8 -8.53 1.20 0.74
N VAL A 9 -7.88 0.53 -0.21
CA VAL A 9 -7.25 -0.78 -0.07
C VAL A 9 -5.78 -0.61 0.32
N THR A 10 -5.43 -0.97 1.55
CA THR A 10 -4.07 -0.80 2.10
C THR A 10 -3.58 -2.08 2.77
N SER A 11 -2.25 -2.28 2.77
CA SER A 11 -1.66 -3.45 3.45
C SER A 11 -1.87 -3.40 4.97
N LEU A 12 -1.85 -2.20 5.55
CA LEU A 12 -2.05 -1.93 6.96
C LEU A 12 -3.04 -0.79 7.13
N VAL A 13 -4.07 -1.01 7.95
CA VAL A 13 -5.03 0.04 8.32
C VAL A 13 -4.37 1.05 9.26
N PRO A 14 -4.82 2.32 9.27
CA PRO A 14 -4.34 3.31 10.22
C PRO A 14 -4.52 2.87 11.67
N HIS A 15 -3.48 3.11 12.48
CA HIS A 15 -3.50 2.95 13.93
C HIS A 15 -3.70 4.29 14.61
N ALA A 16 -4.14 4.26 15.88
CA ALA A 16 -4.38 5.47 16.68
C ALA A 16 -3.14 6.37 16.83
N ILE A 17 -1.94 5.80 16.70
CA ILE A 17 -0.68 6.55 16.67
C ILE A 17 0.09 6.08 15.44
N ALA A 18 0.18 6.94 14.42
CA ALA A 18 1.02 6.69 13.26
C ALA A 18 2.50 6.76 13.70
N ALA A 19 3.22 5.64 13.57
CA ALA A 19 4.61 5.54 13.99
C ALA A 19 5.59 5.49 12.80
N THR A 20 5.08 5.27 11.59
CA THR A 20 5.88 5.11 10.37
C THR A 20 5.48 6.08 9.27
N GLY A 21 6.40 6.36 8.33
CA GLY A 21 6.11 7.20 7.17
C GLY A 21 4.95 6.67 6.32
N TYR A 22 4.77 5.35 6.24
CA TYR A 22 3.64 4.71 5.57
C TYR A 22 2.30 5.05 6.22
N GLU A 23 2.21 5.02 7.55
CA GLU A 23 0.98 5.36 8.27
C GLU A 23 0.64 6.85 8.16
N VAL A 24 1.66 7.72 8.22
CA VAL A 24 1.50 9.17 8.00
C VAL A 24 1.00 9.46 6.58
N ALA A 25 1.59 8.79 5.58
CA ALA A 25 1.17 8.90 4.19
C ALA A 25 -0.29 8.44 3.98
N ASN A 26 -0.65 7.27 4.51
CA ASN A 26 -2.01 6.76 4.42
C ASN A 26 -3.03 7.71 5.03
N ALA A 27 -2.75 8.21 6.24
CA ALA A 27 -3.62 9.17 6.90
C ALA A 27 -3.80 10.45 6.08
N ALA A 28 -2.71 10.99 5.51
CA ALA A 28 -2.76 12.18 4.67
C ALA A 28 -3.58 11.98 3.38
N VAL A 29 -3.44 10.81 2.72
CA VAL A 29 -4.21 10.50 1.51
C VAL A 29 -5.70 10.33 1.84
N ILE A 30 -6.03 9.57 2.89
CA ILE A 30 -7.42 9.37 3.32
C ILE A 30 -8.08 10.70 3.67
N ASP A 31 -7.39 11.53 4.46
CA ASP A 31 -7.87 12.87 4.82
C ASP A 31 -8.03 13.79 3.59
N GLY A 32 -7.09 13.75 2.64
CA GLY A 32 -7.20 14.49 1.38
C GLY A 32 -8.42 14.09 0.55
N LEU A 33 -8.69 12.79 0.41
CA LEU A 33 -9.87 12.26 -0.29
C LEU A 33 -11.17 12.68 0.40
N ARG A 34 -11.23 12.57 1.73
CA ARG A 34 -12.39 13.01 2.53
C ARG A 34 -12.63 14.52 2.38
N ARG A 35 -11.59 15.35 2.42
CA ARG A 35 -11.68 16.80 2.17
C ARG A 35 -12.11 17.16 0.76
N ALA A 36 -11.82 16.31 -0.22
CA ALA A 36 -12.33 16.44 -1.59
C ALA A 36 -13.82 16.05 -1.73
N GLY A 37 -14.46 15.59 -0.65
CA GLY A 37 -15.88 15.25 -0.61
C GLY A 37 -16.20 13.77 -0.83
N ALA A 38 -15.18 12.89 -0.90
CA ALA A 38 -15.38 11.45 -0.99
C ALA A 38 -15.74 10.86 0.38
N ASP A 39 -16.63 9.87 0.37
CA ASP A 39 -16.86 8.96 1.49
C ASP A 39 -15.84 7.82 1.37
N VAL A 40 -14.98 7.63 2.38
CA VAL A 40 -13.83 6.72 2.29
C VAL A 40 -13.91 5.65 3.36
N THR A 41 -14.09 4.40 2.92
CA THR A 41 -13.97 3.22 3.77
C THR A 41 -12.59 2.59 3.60
N VAL A 42 -11.86 2.42 4.69
CA VAL A 42 -10.52 1.83 4.74
C VAL A 42 -10.61 0.32 4.87
N PHE A 43 -9.78 -0.39 4.13
CA PHE A 43 -9.81 -1.84 4.00
C PHE A 43 -8.39 -2.41 3.98
N GLY A 44 -8.04 -3.20 4.99
CA GLY A 44 -6.69 -3.73 5.13
C GLY A 44 -6.50 -4.66 6.33
N PHE A 45 -5.26 -5.01 6.63
CA PHE A 45 -4.91 -5.79 7.82
C PHE A 45 -4.49 -4.89 8.99
N THR A 46 -4.53 -5.44 10.21
CA THR A 46 -3.95 -4.80 11.40
C THR A 46 -2.69 -5.56 11.85
N TRP A 47 -1.81 -4.93 12.64
CA TRP A 47 -0.72 -5.65 13.30
C TRP A 47 -1.26 -6.59 14.40
N PRO A 48 -0.63 -7.76 14.62
CA PRO A 48 -0.94 -8.59 15.77
C PRO A 48 -0.78 -7.81 17.08
N GLY A 49 -1.80 -7.89 17.93
CA GLY A 49 -1.82 -7.20 19.22
C GLY A 49 -1.98 -5.67 19.16
N HIS A 50 -2.17 -5.07 17.97
CA HIS A 50 -2.52 -3.66 17.84
C HIS A 50 -3.99 -3.51 17.48
N ARG A 51 -4.68 -2.58 18.15
CA ARG A 51 -6.01 -2.16 17.73
C ARG A 51 -5.89 -1.19 16.56
N ALA A 52 -6.71 -1.42 15.53
CA ALA A 52 -6.96 -0.40 14.52
C ALA A 52 -7.53 0.86 15.20
N ALA A 53 -7.40 2.02 14.56
CA ALA A 53 -8.10 3.21 15.04
C ALA A 53 -9.62 2.89 15.12
N GLU A 54 -10.30 3.38 16.16
CA GLU A 54 -11.75 3.28 16.29
C GLU A 54 -12.41 4.26 15.30
N ASP A 55 -12.33 3.93 14.01
CA ASP A 55 -12.99 4.62 12.91
C ASP A 55 -14.08 3.67 12.36
N PRO A 56 -15.38 4.06 12.39
CA PRO A 56 -16.47 3.24 11.87
C PRO A 56 -16.30 2.90 10.39
N ASP A 57 -15.52 3.68 9.66
CA ASP A 57 -15.20 3.48 8.25
C ASP A 57 -13.91 2.67 8.05
N THR A 58 -13.47 1.88 9.03
CA THR A 58 -12.32 0.97 8.92
C THR A 58 -12.73 -0.50 9.04
N ILE A 59 -12.42 -1.28 8.01
CA ILE A 59 -12.66 -2.72 7.96
C ILE A 59 -11.33 -3.46 8.05
N VAL A 60 -11.18 -4.21 9.14
CA VAL A 60 -10.01 -5.03 9.41
C VAL A 60 -10.24 -6.45 8.90
N LEU A 61 -9.44 -6.86 7.91
CA LEU A 61 -9.50 -8.19 7.29
C LEU A 61 -8.95 -9.32 8.17
N GLY A 62 -8.18 -8.95 9.19
CA GLY A 62 -7.48 -9.86 10.10
C GLY A 62 -6.15 -9.24 10.56
N GLU A 63 -5.39 -10.02 11.32
CA GLU A 63 -4.06 -9.62 11.80
C GLU A 63 -2.95 -10.18 10.91
N VAL A 64 -1.95 -9.36 10.53
CA VAL A 64 -0.79 -9.80 9.75
C VAL A 64 0.52 -9.23 10.30
N GLU A 65 1.46 -10.13 10.63
CA GLU A 65 2.83 -9.75 10.97
C GLU A 65 3.64 -9.46 9.69
N VAL A 66 3.79 -8.17 9.33
CA VAL A 66 4.53 -7.74 8.14
C VAL A 66 6.05 -7.65 8.39
N ARG A 67 6.45 -7.39 9.65
CA ARG A 67 7.85 -7.21 10.07
C ARG A 67 8.62 -8.54 10.07
N THR A 68 9.75 -8.54 9.35
CA THR A 68 10.63 -9.70 9.18
C THR A 68 11.60 -9.89 10.36
N GLU A 69 11.51 -9.03 11.37
CA GLU A 69 12.45 -8.88 12.49
C GLU A 69 12.34 -10.05 13.49
N ASN A 70 11.13 -10.56 13.72
CA ASN A 70 10.83 -11.61 14.71
C ASN A 70 10.48 -12.98 14.12
N ALA A 71 10.47 -13.12 12.79
CA ALA A 71 10.10 -14.39 12.15
C ALA A 71 11.27 -15.40 12.20
N GLY A 72 11.05 -16.56 12.82
CA GLY A 72 12.04 -17.66 12.81
C GLY A 72 12.44 -18.07 11.38
N LEU A 73 13.69 -18.53 11.21
CA LEU A 73 14.30 -18.85 9.91
C LEU A 73 13.40 -19.70 8.98
N LYS A 74 12.65 -20.65 9.56
CA LYS A 74 11.73 -21.55 8.83
C LYS A 74 10.56 -20.80 8.16
N ARG A 75 10.04 -19.74 8.80
CA ARG A 75 8.90 -18.98 8.28
C ARG A 75 9.32 -18.04 7.15
N LYS A 76 10.53 -17.45 7.25
CA LYS A 76 11.18 -16.71 6.15
C LYS A 76 11.39 -17.60 4.93
N VAL A 77 11.89 -18.82 5.13
CA VAL A 77 12.07 -19.81 4.05
C VAL A 77 10.73 -20.21 3.42
N CYS A 78 9.68 -20.42 4.22
CA CYS A 78 8.34 -20.72 3.72
C CYS A 78 7.73 -19.57 2.89
N TRP A 79 7.92 -18.30 3.30
CA TRP A 79 7.48 -17.15 2.52
C TRP A 79 8.24 -17.00 1.22
N VAL A 80 9.55 -17.22 1.24
CA VAL A 80 10.37 -17.26 0.02
C VAL A 80 9.85 -18.37 -0.90
N LEU A 81 9.70 -19.61 -0.42
CA LEU A 81 9.13 -20.72 -1.20
C LEU A 81 7.73 -20.43 -1.75
N LYS A 82 6.83 -19.84 -0.96
CA LYS A 82 5.48 -19.46 -1.40
C LYS A 82 5.54 -18.35 -2.45
N SER A 83 6.46 -17.40 -2.33
CA SER A 83 6.71 -16.36 -3.34
C SER A 83 7.23 -16.95 -4.66
N PHE A 84 8.03 -18.02 -4.58
CA PHE A 84 8.49 -18.79 -5.76
C PHE A 84 7.34 -19.54 -6.44
N LEU A 85 6.46 -20.20 -5.66
CA LEU A 85 5.33 -20.97 -6.19
C LEU A 85 4.18 -20.10 -6.73
N THR A 86 4.02 -18.87 -6.23
CA THR A 86 2.89 -17.98 -6.60
C THR A 86 3.28 -16.87 -7.57
N GLY A 87 4.56 -16.72 -7.90
CA GLY A 87 5.04 -15.62 -8.76
C GLY A 87 4.88 -14.23 -8.12
N LEU A 88 4.63 -14.17 -6.81
CA LEU A 88 4.46 -12.94 -6.05
C LEU A 88 5.78 -12.51 -5.38
N THR A 89 5.85 -11.27 -4.93
CA THR A 89 6.92 -10.80 -4.04
C THR A 89 6.79 -11.47 -2.67
N VAL A 90 7.87 -11.53 -1.90
CA VAL A 90 7.87 -12.06 -0.52
C VAL A 90 6.88 -11.26 0.34
N SER A 91 6.79 -9.94 0.13
CA SER A 91 5.83 -9.07 0.83
C SER A 91 4.38 -9.37 0.46
N SER A 92 4.05 -9.57 -0.82
CA SER A 92 2.69 -9.96 -1.23
C SER A 92 2.32 -11.39 -0.84
N ALA A 93 3.29 -12.31 -0.79
CA ALA A 93 3.08 -13.68 -0.33
C ALA A 93 2.72 -13.75 1.17
N LYS A 94 3.20 -12.80 1.99
CA LYS A 94 2.84 -12.66 3.41
C LYS A 94 1.36 -12.30 3.60
N LEU A 95 0.74 -11.56 2.67
CA LEU A 95 -0.67 -11.14 2.79
C LEU A 95 -1.68 -12.21 2.35
N ARG A 96 -1.26 -13.28 1.67
CA ARG A 96 -2.10 -14.46 1.38
C ARG A 96 -2.32 -15.35 2.61
N VAL A 97 -2.58 -14.74 3.76
CA VAL A 97 -3.06 -15.40 4.98
C VAL A 97 -4.57 -15.66 4.92
N ILE A 98 -5.31 -14.84 4.15
CA ILE A 98 -6.73 -15.04 3.86
C ILE A 98 -6.92 -15.58 2.44
N PRO A 99 -7.89 -16.48 2.23
CA PRO A 99 -8.29 -16.89 0.89
C PRO A 99 -8.87 -15.73 0.09
N GLU A 100 -8.66 -15.72 -1.22
CA GLU A 100 -9.26 -14.72 -2.14
C GLU A 100 -10.78 -14.65 -1.99
N GLN A 101 -11.44 -15.81 -1.84
CA GLN A 101 -12.89 -15.87 -1.65
C GLN A 101 -13.35 -15.07 -0.43
N LYS A 102 -12.60 -15.14 0.69
CA LYS A 102 -12.93 -14.38 1.90
C LYS A 102 -12.83 -12.87 1.64
N LEU A 103 -11.81 -12.44 0.90
CA LEU A 103 -11.65 -11.05 0.49
C LEU A 103 -12.84 -10.57 -0.34
N ARG A 104 -13.24 -11.36 -1.35
CA ARG A 104 -14.41 -11.07 -2.20
C ARG A 104 -15.70 -11.02 -1.40
N GLU A 105 -15.89 -11.94 -0.46
CA GLU A 105 -17.08 -11.96 0.41
C GLU A 105 -17.14 -10.71 1.30
N THR A 106 -16.02 -10.29 1.90
CA THR A 106 -15.98 -9.06 2.69
C THR A 106 -16.28 -7.83 1.83
N ILE A 107 -15.73 -7.74 0.61
CA ILE A 107 -16.04 -6.64 -0.33
C ILE A 107 -17.53 -6.65 -0.72
N ARG A 108 -18.15 -7.82 -0.89
CA ARG A 108 -19.61 -7.89 -1.16
C ARG A 108 -20.45 -7.43 0.03
N GLN A 109 -20.02 -7.75 1.25
CA GLN A 109 -20.73 -7.39 2.49
C GLN A 109 -20.71 -5.89 2.78
N LEU A 110 -19.71 -5.16 2.26
CA LEU A 110 -19.63 -3.70 2.32
C LEU A 110 -20.82 -3.00 1.62
N GLY A 111 -21.46 -3.66 0.66
CA GLY A 111 -22.47 -3.04 -0.19
C GLY A 111 -21.86 -2.23 -1.34
N GLU A 112 -22.65 -1.32 -1.91
CA GLU A 112 -22.25 -0.58 -3.12
C GLU A 112 -21.26 0.55 -2.83
N PHE A 113 -20.20 0.60 -3.62
CA PHE A 113 -19.24 1.71 -3.69
C PHE A 113 -18.80 1.92 -5.15
N ASP A 114 -18.22 3.07 -5.43
CA ASP A 114 -18.00 3.56 -6.79
C ASP A 114 -16.65 3.12 -7.37
N ALA A 115 -15.58 3.19 -6.58
CA ALA A 115 -14.22 2.89 -7.03
C ALA A 115 -13.29 2.42 -5.91
N TYR A 116 -12.20 1.76 -6.30
CA TYR A 116 -11.10 1.43 -5.39
C TYR A 116 -10.05 2.54 -5.35
N VAL A 117 -9.39 2.68 -4.20
CA VAL A 117 -8.09 3.36 -4.10
C VAL A 117 -7.07 2.31 -3.67
N LEU A 118 -6.23 1.87 -4.59
CA LEU A 118 -5.21 0.87 -4.37
C LEU A 118 -3.95 1.55 -3.80
N ASN A 119 -3.69 1.38 -2.52
CA ASN A 119 -2.63 2.07 -1.81
C ASN A 119 -1.40 1.17 -1.62
N GLY A 120 -0.40 1.39 -2.49
CA GLY A 120 0.80 0.57 -2.58
C GLY A 120 0.57 -0.78 -3.27
N VAL A 121 1.67 -1.48 -3.55
CA VAL A 121 1.66 -2.70 -4.36
C VAL A 121 1.26 -3.95 -3.60
N THR A 122 1.35 -3.96 -2.26
CA THR A 122 1.40 -5.21 -1.51
C THR A 122 0.07 -5.96 -1.51
N LEU A 123 -1.03 -5.31 -1.10
CA LEU A 123 -2.36 -5.94 -1.02
C LEU A 123 -2.99 -6.08 -2.40
N ALA A 124 -2.93 -5.01 -3.20
CA ALA A 124 -3.40 -5.00 -4.58
C ALA A 124 -2.69 -6.09 -5.41
N GLY A 125 -1.38 -6.26 -5.23
CA GLY A 125 -0.59 -7.29 -5.91
C GLY A 125 -0.83 -8.71 -5.42
N ALA A 126 -1.23 -8.90 -4.17
CA ALA A 126 -1.57 -10.23 -3.65
C ALA A 126 -2.86 -10.79 -4.27
N PHE A 127 -3.78 -9.88 -4.66
CA PHE A 127 -5.15 -10.18 -5.12
C PHE A 127 -5.55 -9.33 -6.34
N VAL A 128 -4.67 -9.26 -7.36
CA VAL A 128 -4.86 -8.40 -8.54
C VAL A 128 -6.23 -8.61 -9.20
N ASP A 129 -6.71 -9.84 -9.30
CA ASP A 129 -7.99 -10.15 -9.94
C ASP A 129 -9.22 -9.84 -9.09
N VAL A 130 -9.04 -9.52 -7.80
CA VAL A 130 -10.14 -9.13 -6.93
C VAL A 130 -10.57 -7.69 -7.20
N PHE A 131 -9.63 -6.81 -7.51
CA PHE A 131 -9.85 -5.37 -7.59
C PHE A 131 -10.09 -4.86 -9.02
N LYS A 132 -10.44 -5.75 -9.97
CA LYS A 132 -10.62 -5.43 -11.40
C LYS A 132 -12.06 -5.15 -11.81
N ASP A 133 -13.02 -5.35 -10.91
CA ASP A 133 -14.46 -5.25 -11.20
C ASP A 133 -14.98 -3.81 -11.22
N LYS A 134 -14.17 -2.84 -10.78
CA LYS A 134 -14.52 -1.41 -10.71
C LYS A 134 -13.32 -0.54 -11.12
N PRO A 135 -13.55 0.73 -11.49
CA PRO A 135 -12.49 1.71 -11.67
C PRO A 135 -11.62 1.83 -10.41
N CYS A 136 -10.34 2.16 -10.58
CA CYS A 136 -9.46 2.37 -9.45
C CYS A 136 -8.50 3.54 -9.64
N LEU A 137 -8.16 4.18 -8.53
CA LEU A 137 -7.01 5.05 -8.39
C LEU A 137 -5.86 4.22 -7.81
N PHE A 138 -4.62 4.45 -8.24
CA PHE A 138 -3.45 3.81 -7.67
C PHE A 138 -2.57 4.85 -6.98
N VAL A 139 -2.22 4.61 -5.71
CA VAL A 139 -1.30 5.46 -4.95
C VAL A 139 0.02 4.72 -4.84
N ALA A 140 1.00 5.14 -5.64
CA ALA A 140 2.35 4.63 -5.61
C ALA A 140 3.15 5.38 -4.54
N HIS A 141 3.60 4.65 -3.53
CA HIS A 141 4.38 5.24 -2.42
C HIS A 141 5.82 5.50 -2.82
N ASN A 142 6.40 4.58 -3.58
CA ASN A 142 7.74 4.60 -4.14
C ASN A 142 7.74 3.79 -5.45
N VAL A 143 8.86 3.83 -6.16
CA VAL A 143 9.18 2.89 -7.23
C VAL A 143 9.85 1.65 -6.61
N GLU A 144 9.03 0.67 -6.25
CA GLU A 144 9.44 -0.50 -5.46
C GLU A 144 10.45 -1.37 -6.23
N HIS A 145 10.27 -1.53 -7.56
CA HIS A 145 11.24 -2.28 -8.35
C HIS A 145 12.64 -1.65 -8.34
N ARG A 146 12.75 -0.32 -8.40
CA ARG A 146 14.04 0.38 -8.31
C ARG A 146 14.68 0.19 -6.95
N SER A 147 13.89 0.29 -5.89
CA SER A 147 14.36 0.01 -4.52
C SER A 147 14.91 -1.42 -4.39
N ALA A 148 14.27 -2.40 -5.03
CA ALA A 148 14.76 -3.77 -5.07
C ALA A 148 16.03 -3.94 -5.94
N GLU A 149 16.15 -3.21 -7.05
CA GLU A 149 17.36 -3.19 -7.89
C GLU A 149 18.55 -2.61 -7.14
N GLU A 150 18.37 -1.52 -6.40
CA GLU A 150 19.40 -0.92 -5.54
C GLU A 150 19.86 -1.89 -4.45
N ASN A 151 18.92 -2.57 -3.80
CA ASN A 151 19.25 -3.62 -2.83
C ASN A 151 20.04 -4.77 -3.47
N ALA A 152 19.71 -5.16 -4.70
CA ALA A 152 20.47 -6.17 -5.44
C ALA A 152 21.90 -5.72 -5.77
N GLN A 153 22.11 -4.45 -6.10
CA GLN A 153 23.44 -3.91 -6.41
C GLN A 153 24.34 -3.93 -5.17
N ASN A 154 23.76 -3.72 -3.99
CA ASN A 154 24.48 -3.69 -2.71
C ASN A 154 24.63 -5.08 -2.04
N ALA A 155 24.02 -6.13 -2.61
CA ALA A 155 24.04 -7.48 -2.06
C ALA A 155 25.02 -8.43 -2.78
N GLY A 156 25.46 -9.47 -2.06
CA GLY A 156 26.31 -10.54 -2.59
C GLY A 156 25.60 -11.90 -2.66
N GLY A 157 26.12 -12.81 -3.48
CA GLY A 157 25.71 -14.21 -3.53
C GLY A 157 24.21 -14.42 -3.78
N ILE A 158 23.58 -15.30 -2.98
CA ILE A 158 22.17 -15.67 -3.12
C ILE A 158 21.23 -14.48 -2.89
N GLN A 159 21.60 -13.53 -2.01
CA GLN A 159 20.76 -12.36 -1.72
C GLN A 159 20.61 -11.46 -2.95
N LYS A 160 21.69 -11.26 -3.72
CA LYS A 160 21.64 -10.52 -4.98
C LYS A 160 20.63 -11.11 -5.96
N PHE A 161 20.68 -12.43 -6.15
CA PHE A 161 19.74 -13.12 -7.03
C PHE A 161 18.29 -12.96 -6.56
N LEU A 162 18.04 -13.07 -5.25
CA LEU A 162 16.70 -12.90 -4.68
C LEU A 162 16.17 -11.48 -4.90
N PHE A 163 16.97 -10.44 -4.67
CA PHE A 163 16.57 -9.05 -4.90
C PHE A 163 16.34 -8.74 -6.39
N GLN A 164 17.18 -9.26 -7.30
CA GLN A 164 16.97 -9.11 -8.75
C GLN A 164 15.65 -9.75 -9.20
N ARG A 165 15.33 -10.92 -8.66
CA ARG A 165 14.04 -11.57 -8.93
C ARG A 165 12.88 -10.73 -8.40
N GLU A 166 12.97 -10.23 -7.16
CA GLU A 166 11.94 -9.36 -6.60
C GLU A 166 11.72 -8.10 -7.43
N ALA A 167 12.80 -7.45 -7.89
CA ALA A 167 12.72 -6.30 -8.77
C ALA A 167 11.93 -6.59 -10.05
N GLY A 168 12.20 -7.72 -10.72
CA GLY A 168 11.47 -8.11 -11.92
C GLY A 168 9.97 -8.35 -11.68
N ILE A 169 9.62 -8.97 -10.55
CA ILE A 169 8.22 -9.22 -10.18
C ILE A 169 7.52 -7.91 -9.82
N LEU A 170 8.17 -7.05 -9.03
CA LEU A 170 7.66 -5.74 -8.66
C LEU A 170 7.39 -4.89 -9.90
N LYS A 171 8.35 -4.84 -10.83
CA LYS A 171 8.21 -4.09 -12.08
C LYS A 171 6.97 -4.53 -12.85
N GLY A 172 6.81 -5.84 -13.06
CA GLY A 172 5.64 -6.39 -13.76
C GLY A 172 4.32 -6.11 -13.03
N LEU A 173 4.32 -6.12 -11.71
CA LEU A 173 3.14 -5.82 -10.90
C LEU A 173 2.79 -4.32 -10.94
N GLU A 174 3.77 -3.43 -10.75
CA GLU A 174 3.60 -1.98 -10.83
C GLU A 174 3.09 -1.57 -12.20
N THR A 175 3.65 -2.11 -13.30
CA THR A 175 3.14 -1.86 -14.65
C THR A 175 1.67 -2.25 -14.78
N ARG A 176 1.27 -3.43 -14.26
CA ARG A 176 -0.13 -3.88 -14.33
C ARG A 176 -1.07 -2.99 -13.51
N LEU A 177 -0.65 -2.58 -12.31
CA LEU A 177 -1.45 -1.70 -11.45
C LEU A 177 -1.61 -0.31 -12.10
N CYS A 178 -0.54 0.24 -12.66
CA CYS A 178 -0.57 1.50 -13.40
C CYS A 178 -1.50 1.43 -14.63
N GLN A 179 -1.42 0.35 -15.40
CA GLN A 179 -2.29 0.14 -16.58
C GLN A 179 -3.77 -0.05 -16.22
N GLN A 180 -4.05 -0.67 -15.08
CA GLN A 180 -5.41 -0.87 -14.59
C GLN A 180 -6.02 0.42 -14.01
N ALA A 181 -5.19 1.27 -13.41
CA ALA A 181 -5.65 2.48 -12.74
C ALA A 181 -6.16 3.52 -13.73
N SER A 182 -7.29 4.12 -13.42
CA SER A 182 -7.81 5.28 -14.15
C SER A 182 -6.91 6.51 -13.96
N PHE A 183 -6.22 6.60 -12.83
CA PHE A 183 -5.23 7.64 -12.55
C PHE A 183 -4.27 7.18 -11.45
N VAL A 184 -3.02 7.66 -11.49
CA VAL A 184 -1.99 7.33 -10.51
C VAL A 184 -1.57 8.56 -9.71
N PHE A 185 -1.46 8.41 -8.39
CA PHE A 185 -0.84 9.40 -7.52
C PHE A 185 0.51 8.91 -7.04
N THR A 186 1.53 9.77 -7.12
CA THR A 186 2.87 9.52 -6.59
C THR A 186 3.20 10.48 -5.47
N PHE A 187 4.19 10.16 -4.63
CA PHE A 187 4.67 11.10 -3.60
C PHE A 187 5.87 11.92 -4.06
N ALA A 188 6.61 11.47 -5.09
CA ALA A 188 7.62 12.26 -5.77
C ALA A 188 7.31 12.43 -7.26
N GLN A 189 7.71 13.57 -7.82
CA GLN A 189 7.51 13.90 -9.24
C GLN A 189 8.25 12.92 -10.16
N ASP A 190 9.43 12.48 -9.74
CA ASP A 190 10.30 11.59 -10.51
C ASP A 190 9.78 10.14 -10.55
N ASP A 191 8.86 9.77 -9.66
CA ASP A 191 8.29 8.42 -9.61
C ASP A 191 7.38 8.12 -10.80
N GLY A 192 6.65 9.13 -11.30
CA GLY A 192 5.73 8.95 -12.43
C GLY A 192 6.45 8.45 -13.69
N PRO A 193 7.47 9.18 -14.19
CA PRO A 193 8.30 8.72 -15.30
C PRO A 193 9.02 7.39 -15.02
N ALA A 194 9.42 7.16 -13.77
CA ALA A 194 10.06 5.90 -13.37
C ALA A 194 9.14 4.69 -13.44
N LEU A 195 7.83 4.88 -13.24
CA LEU A 195 6.78 3.88 -13.44
C LEU A 195 6.33 3.77 -14.92
N GLY A 196 6.85 4.63 -15.80
CA GLY A 196 6.50 4.69 -17.22
C GLY A 196 5.16 5.38 -17.49
N LEU A 197 4.76 6.32 -16.62
CA LEU A 197 3.50 7.06 -16.75
C LEU A 197 3.70 8.35 -17.56
N ASP A 198 2.69 8.66 -18.37
CA ASP A 198 2.60 9.93 -19.10
C ASP A 198 2.06 11.04 -18.19
N GLN A 199 2.41 12.30 -18.48
CA GLN A 199 2.07 13.45 -17.62
C GLN A 199 0.55 13.65 -17.43
N ASP A 200 -0.28 13.13 -18.33
CA ASP A 200 -1.74 13.22 -18.25
C ASP A 200 -2.37 12.12 -17.38
N HIS A 201 -1.59 11.12 -16.95
CA HIS A 201 -2.08 9.93 -16.25
C HIS A 201 -1.58 9.82 -14.80
N PHE A 202 -0.79 10.78 -14.33
CA PHE A 202 -0.39 10.86 -12.93
C PHE A 202 -0.30 12.29 -12.39
N ALA A 203 -0.39 12.41 -11.07
CA ALA A 203 -0.07 13.65 -10.36
C ALA A 203 0.69 13.34 -9.06
N THR A 204 1.52 14.28 -8.64
CA THR A 204 2.26 14.15 -7.38
C THR A 204 1.50 14.80 -6.23
N LEU A 205 1.35 14.04 -5.15
CA LEU A 205 0.79 14.47 -3.86
C LEU A 205 1.94 14.60 -2.86
N PRO A 206 2.65 15.74 -2.82
CA PRO A 206 3.76 15.89 -1.90
C PRO A 206 3.26 15.81 -0.45
N LEU A 207 3.83 14.91 0.33
CA LEU A 207 3.50 14.78 1.76
C LEU A 207 4.17 15.92 2.53
N VAL A 208 3.38 16.93 2.88
CA VAL A 208 3.83 18.05 3.70
C VAL A 208 3.54 17.72 5.16
N THR A 209 4.59 17.55 5.97
CA THR A 209 4.44 17.55 7.42
C THR A 209 4.24 18.98 7.88
N PRO A 210 3.28 19.27 8.78
CA PRO A 210 3.19 20.58 9.41
C PRO A 210 4.55 20.86 10.05
N GLY A 211 5.24 21.90 9.60
CA GLY A 211 6.56 22.26 10.13
C GLY A 211 6.48 22.31 11.64
N GLY A 212 7.27 21.48 12.32
CA GLY A 212 7.27 21.38 13.77
C GLY A 212 7.27 22.79 14.34
N HIS A 213 6.29 23.09 15.21
CA HIS A 213 6.18 24.41 15.82
C HIS A 213 7.54 24.79 16.39
N ALA A 214 8.27 25.64 15.66
CA ALA A 214 9.43 26.31 16.19
C ALA A 214 8.89 27.07 17.39
N ASN A 215 9.23 26.57 18.57
CA ASN A 215 8.84 27.10 19.84
C ASN A 215 9.38 28.54 19.88
N ARG A 216 8.57 29.50 19.42
CA ARG A 216 8.83 30.92 19.63
C ARG A 216 8.63 31.12 21.11
N ALA A 217 9.70 30.85 21.85
CA ALA A 217 9.88 31.34 23.20
C ALA A 217 9.57 32.83 23.14
N ARG A 218 8.43 33.20 23.71
CA ARG A 218 8.15 34.57 24.07
C ARG A 218 9.24 34.96 25.05
N SER A 219 10.26 35.67 24.57
CA SER A 219 11.10 36.46 25.46
C SER A 219 10.21 37.59 25.97
N ALA A 220 9.65 37.38 27.16
CA ALA A 220 9.06 38.40 27.98
C ALA A 220 10.04 38.70 29.12
N CYS A 221 10.86 39.72 28.91
CA CYS A 221 11.33 40.74 29.87
C CYS A 221 12.40 41.58 29.17
#